data_AF-A0A9P5XQD1-F1
#
_entry.id   AF-A0A9P5XQD1-F1
#
_cell.length_a   1.000
_cell.length_b   1.000
_cell.length_c   1.000
_cell.angle_alpha   90.00
_cell.angle_beta   90.00
_cell.angle_gamma   90.00
#
_symmetry.space_group_name_H-M   'P 1'
#
loop_
_entity.id
_entity.type
_entity.pdbx_description
1 polymer ?
#
loop_
_entity_poly.entity_id
_entity_poly.type
_entity_poly.pdbx_seq_one_letter_code
_entity_poly.pdbx_strand_id
1 'polypeptide(L)'
;MQDINPPDFIPTGRYTQERMEAFEKVHGSDFLLPDEMKIGHHMMCLHNKAFAWEDSERGTFKEEYFPPVEMPVVPHTPWIIKTKIDAGVYERSNSSYRLRWFTVIKKDRKKLRLVHSLEPLTLGVNKVTIAHSGLPPATEEIAEHFAGRACGGMFDLYVGTRYHT
;
A
#
# COMPACT_ATOMS: atom_id res chain seq x y z
N MET A 1 27.31 -17.63 -2.51
CA MET A 1 28.45 -16.77 -2.83
C MET A 1 28.06 -16.00 -4.06
N GLN A 2 27.95 -14.67 -3.99
CA GLN A 2 27.76 -13.82 -5.18
C GLN A 2 29.14 -13.58 -5.77
N ASP A 3 29.30 -13.86 -7.06
CA ASP A 3 30.57 -13.70 -7.77
C ASP A 3 31.01 -12.23 -7.71
N ILE A 4 32.26 -12.02 -7.29
CA ILE A 4 32.87 -10.69 -7.06
C ILE A 4 33.14 -9.96 -8.39
N ASN A 5 32.92 -10.62 -9.53
CA ASN A 5 33.14 -10.06 -10.86
C ASN A 5 31.95 -10.40 -11.78
N PRO A 6 30.95 -9.51 -11.89
CA PRO A 6 29.79 -9.76 -12.74
C PRO A 6 30.20 -9.79 -14.23
N PRO A 7 29.64 -10.71 -15.04
CA PRO A 7 29.89 -10.75 -16.47
C PRO A 7 29.32 -9.51 -17.16
N ASP A 8 29.90 -9.16 -18.32
CA ASP A 8 29.42 -8.05 -19.14
C ASP A 8 27.94 -8.23 -19.53
N PHE A 9 27.26 -7.09 -19.70
CA PHE A 9 25.84 -7.08 -20.00
C PHE A 9 25.55 -7.79 -21.33
N ILE A 10 24.69 -8.81 -21.27
CA ILE A 10 24.11 -9.47 -22.43
C ILE A 10 22.59 -9.30 -22.34
N PRO A 11 21.94 -8.71 -23.37
CA PRO A 11 20.49 -8.58 -23.41
C PRO A 11 19.81 -9.94 -23.21
N THR A 12 19.03 -10.06 -22.14
CA THR A 12 18.47 -11.37 -21.72
C THR A 12 16.96 -11.25 -21.51
N GLY A 13 16.19 -11.90 -22.38
CA GLY A 13 14.74 -12.02 -22.27
C GLY A 13 14.05 -10.65 -22.25
N ARG A 14 13.48 -10.28 -21.09
CA ARG A 14 12.77 -9.00 -20.88
C ARG A 14 13.72 -7.82 -20.62
N TYR A 15 15.01 -8.03 -20.39
CA TYR A 15 15.93 -6.93 -20.14
C TYR A 15 16.76 -6.64 -21.40
N THR A 16 16.26 -5.69 -22.19
CA THR A 16 16.82 -5.26 -23.49
C THR A 16 17.80 -4.10 -23.31
N GLN A 17 18.58 -3.80 -24.36
CA GLN A 17 19.51 -2.65 -24.39
C GLN A 17 18.80 -1.33 -24.04
N GLU A 18 17.61 -1.09 -24.61
CA GLU A 18 16.83 0.12 -24.33
C GLU A 18 16.40 0.25 -22.87
N ARG A 19 16.04 -0.89 -22.23
CA ARG A 19 15.67 -0.94 -20.81
C ARG A 19 16.89 -0.75 -19.90
N MET A 20 18.06 -1.17 -20.37
CA MET A 20 19.33 -0.93 -19.71
C MET A 20 19.70 0.57 -19.74
N GLU A 21 19.65 1.21 -20.92
CA GLU A 21 19.90 2.64 -21.06
C GLU A 21 18.89 3.50 -20.26
N ALA A 22 17.62 3.07 -20.21
CA ALA A 22 16.60 3.72 -19.38
C ALA A 22 16.94 3.60 -17.88
N PHE A 23 17.45 2.45 -17.45
CA PHE A 23 17.91 2.24 -16.08
C PHE A 23 19.11 3.15 -15.75
N GLU A 24 20.11 3.22 -16.62
CA GLU A 24 21.25 4.12 -16.44
C GLU A 24 20.83 5.60 -16.40
N LYS A 25 19.89 6.01 -17.24
CA LYS A 25 19.37 7.39 -17.25
C LYS A 25 18.67 7.76 -15.94
N VAL A 26 17.96 6.82 -15.31
CA VAL A 26 17.29 7.03 -14.02
C VAL A 26 18.31 7.09 -12.88
N HIS A 27 19.38 6.31 -12.97
CA HIS A 27 20.41 6.18 -11.94
C HIS A 27 21.68 7.00 -12.21
N GLY A 28 21.68 7.88 -13.22
CA GLY A 28 22.84 8.67 -13.65
C GLY A 28 23.25 9.83 -12.73
N SER A 29 22.74 9.88 -11.49
CA SER A 29 23.27 10.74 -10.43
C SER A 29 24.29 9.98 -9.59
N ASP A 30 25.13 10.68 -8.82
CA ASP A 30 26.28 10.19 -8.01
C ASP A 30 25.97 9.09 -6.97
N PHE A 31 24.82 8.43 -7.04
CA PHE A 31 24.34 7.44 -6.10
C PHE A 31 24.92 6.02 -6.32
N LEU A 32 25.14 5.59 -7.57
CA LEU A 32 25.71 4.27 -7.88
C LEU A 32 27.10 4.38 -8.51
N LEU A 33 28.05 3.62 -7.97
CA LEU A 33 29.37 3.48 -8.60
C LEU A 33 29.27 2.65 -9.90
N PRO A 34 30.18 2.82 -10.87
CA PRO A 34 30.18 2.05 -12.12
C PRO A 34 30.20 0.53 -11.91
N ASP A 35 30.86 0.05 -10.85
CA ASP A 35 30.91 -1.37 -10.51
C ASP A 35 29.60 -1.87 -9.90
N GLU A 36 28.90 -1.03 -9.11
CA GLU A 36 27.58 -1.35 -8.58
C GLU A 36 26.51 -1.38 -9.68
N MET A 37 26.65 -0.51 -10.69
CA MET A 37 25.79 -0.54 -11.87
C MET A 37 25.93 -1.87 -12.62
N LYS A 38 27.14 -2.39 -12.81
CA LYS A 38 27.36 -3.71 -13.44
C LYS A 38 26.69 -4.83 -12.66
N ILE A 39 26.77 -4.80 -11.32
CA ILE A 39 26.06 -5.77 -10.47
C ILE A 39 24.54 -5.63 -10.64
N GLY A 40 24.03 -4.39 -10.71
CA GLY A 40 22.64 -4.10 -11.00
C GLY A 40 22.17 -4.71 -12.32
N HIS A 41 22.89 -4.46 -13.41
CA HIS A 41 22.57 -5.03 -14.73
C HIS A 41 22.59 -6.56 -14.71
N HIS A 42 23.60 -7.16 -14.05
CA HIS A 42 23.67 -8.62 -13.91
C HIS A 42 22.48 -9.18 -13.11
N MET A 43 22.09 -8.52 -12.02
CA MET A 43 20.91 -8.90 -11.23
C MET A 43 19.63 -8.83 -12.05
N MET A 44 19.47 -7.77 -12.87
CA MET A 44 18.33 -7.59 -13.75
C MET A 44 18.27 -8.68 -14.85
N CYS A 45 19.42 -9.06 -15.42
CA CYS A 45 19.49 -10.19 -16.35
C CYS A 45 19.12 -11.52 -15.70
N LEU A 46 19.64 -11.81 -14.50
CA LEU A 46 19.34 -13.04 -13.74
C LEU A 46 17.85 -13.15 -13.42
N HIS A 47 17.23 -12.05 -13.03
CA HIS A 47 15.83 -12.00 -12.61
C HIS A 47 14.91 -11.43 -13.69
N ASN A 48 15.24 -11.58 -14.97
CA ASN A 48 14.51 -10.94 -16.07
C ASN A 48 12.99 -11.23 -16.09
N LYS A 49 12.54 -12.38 -15.55
CA LYS A 49 11.11 -12.74 -15.47
C LYS A 49 10.38 -12.14 -14.26
N ALA A 50 11.11 -11.67 -13.25
CA ALA A 50 10.54 -11.10 -12.03
C ALA A 50 10.13 -9.64 -12.23
N PHE A 51 10.81 -8.93 -13.12
CA PHE A 51 10.51 -7.53 -13.44
C PHE A 51 9.51 -7.44 -14.60
N ALA A 52 8.58 -6.49 -14.46
CA ALA A 52 7.61 -6.14 -15.50
C ALA A 52 7.85 -4.68 -15.89
N TRP A 53 8.11 -4.47 -17.17
CA TRP A 53 8.33 -3.13 -17.75
C TRP A 53 7.06 -2.60 -18.43
N GLU A 54 6.17 -3.51 -18.83
CA GLU A 54 4.85 -3.22 -19.37
C GLU A 54 3.76 -3.91 -18.55
N ASP A 55 2.53 -3.39 -18.56
CA ASP A 55 1.42 -3.98 -17.80
C ASP A 55 1.06 -5.39 -18.30
N SER A 56 1.36 -5.69 -19.57
CA SER A 56 1.27 -7.02 -20.20
C SER A 56 2.23 -8.04 -19.58
N GLU A 57 3.34 -7.59 -19.00
CA GLU A 57 4.38 -8.43 -18.40
C GLU A 57 4.14 -8.66 -16.89
N ARG A 58 3.19 -7.94 -16.30
CA ARG A 58 2.84 -8.01 -14.88
C ARG A 58 2.20 -9.38 -14.58
N GLY A 59 2.78 -10.08 -13.62
CA GLY A 59 2.19 -11.31 -13.10
C GLY A 59 0.80 -11.03 -12.55
N THR A 60 -0.20 -11.75 -13.07
CA THR A 60 -1.55 -11.78 -12.49
C THR A 60 -1.63 -13.02 -11.61
N PHE A 61 -2.26 -12.93 -10.44
CA PHE A 61 -2.49 -14.11 -9.62
C PHE A 61 -3.37 -15.10 -10.41
N LYS A 62 -2.98 -16.38 -10.38
CA LYS A 62 -3.77 -17.44 -10.98
C LYS A 62 -5.13 -17.51 -10.26
N GLU A 63 -6.21 -17.38 -11.03
CA GLU A 63 -7.59 -17.41 -10.52
C GLU A 63 -7.92 -18.73 -9.80
N GLU A 64 -7.21 -19.83 -10.12
CA GLU A 64 -7.32 -21.12 -9.44
C GLU A 64 -7.03 -21.06 -7.93
N TYR A 65 -6.15 -20.15 -7.50
CA TYR A 65 -5.81 -19.99 -6.08
C TYR A 65 -6.58 -18.87 -5.40
N PHE A 66 -7.10 -17.91 -6.19
CA PHE A 66 -7.79 -16.73 -5.69
C PHE A 66 -8.99 -16.43 -6.59
N PRO A 67 -10.19 -16.91 -6.23
CA PRO A 67 -11.39 -16.54 -6.98
C PRO A 67 -11.55 -15.00 -6.97
N PRO A 68 -12.07 -14.40 -8.04
CA PRO A 68 -12.29 -12.96 -8.10
C PRO A 68 -13.19 -12.51 -6.95
N VAL A 69 -12.72 -11.55 -6.17
CA VAL A 69 -13.55 -10.91 -5.14
C VAL A 69 -14.53 -9.97 -5.83
N GLU A 70 -15.80 -10.38 -5.94
CA GLU A 70 -16.87 -9.53 -6.43
C GLU A 70 -17.34 -8.57 -5.32
N MET A 71 -16.80 -7.35 -5.35
CA MET A 71 -17.31 -6.28 -4.49
C MET A 71 -18.51 -5.61 -5.17
N PRO A 72 -19.71 -5.61 -4.56
CA PRO A 72 -20.86 -4.92 -5.12
C PRO A 72 -20.58 -3.41 -5.16
N VAL A 73 -20.42 -2.87 -6.37
CA VAL A 73 -20.13 -1.45 -6.59
C VAL A 73 -21.45 -0.68 -6.72
N VAL A 74 -21.71 0.22 -5.78
CA VAL A 74 -22.80 1.18 -5.90
C VAL A 74 -22.32 2.34 -6.79
N PRO A 75 -23.02 2.70 -7.89
CA PRO A 75 -22.69 3.87 -8.70
C PRO A 75 -22.75 5.13 -7.85
N HIS A 76 -21.64 5.86 -7.73
CA HIS A 76 -21.59 7.11 -6.98
C HIS A 76 -20.62 8.10 -7.63
N THR A 77 -20.96 9.39 -7.55
CA THR A 77 -20.14 10.47 -8.08
C THR A 77 -19.05 10.86 -7.05
N PRO A 78 -17.78 11.04 -7.45
CA PRO A 78 -16.63 11.14 -6.55
C PRO A 78 -16.47 12.49 -5.82
N TRP A 79 -17.56 13.23 -5.59
CA TRP A 79 -17.48 14.56 -4.96
C TRP A 79 -16.85 14.51 -3.56
N ILE A 80 -17.03 13.41 -2.84
CA ILE A 80 -16.54 13.22 -1.47
C ILE A 80 -15.02 13.34 -1.37
N ILE A 81 -14.27 12.84 -2.35
CA ILE A 81 -12.80 12.94 -2.32
C ILE A 81 -12.37 14.38 -2.51
N LYS A 82 -12.98 15.11 -3.45
CA LYS A 82 -12.70 16.54 -3.63
C LYS A 82 -12.99 17.31 -2.34
N THR A 83 -14.17 17.10 -1.73
CA THR A 83 -14.52 17.74 -0.46
C THR A 83 -13.52 17.43 0.67
N LYS A 84 -12.94 16.22 0.68
CA LYS A 84 -11.92 15.82 1.66
C LYS A 84 -10.55 16.42 1.39
N ILE A 85 -10.17 16.60 0.13
CA ILE A 85 -8.96 17.31 -0.27
C ILE A 85 -9.09 18.79 0.10
N ASP A 86 -10.22 19.42 -0.23
CA ASP A 86 -10.48 20.83 0.10
C ASP A 86 -10.50 21.07 1.63
N ALA A 87 -10.95 20.08 2.40
CA ALA A 87 -10.92 20.10 3.86
C ALA A 87 -9.53 19.78 4.47
N GLY A 88 -8.49 19.58 3.64
CA GLY A 88 -7.13 19.25 4.07
C GLY A 88 -6.94 17.85 4.65
N VAL A 89 -7.93 16.95 4.52
CA VAL A 89 -7.88 15.59 5.06
C VAL A 89 -7.11 14.63 4.14
N TYR A 90 -7.08 14.91 2.83
CA TYR A 90 -6.32 14.14 1.85
C TYR A 90 -5.41 15.04 1.02
N GLU A 91 -4.25 14.50 0.66
CA GLU A 91 -3.31 15.12 -0.25
C GLU A 91 -3.08 14.21 -1.46
N ARG A 92 -2.75 14.80 -2.62
CA ARG A 92 -2.39 14.02 -3.81
C ARG A 92 -1.01 13.40 -3.59
N SER A 93 -0.91 12.10 -3.78
CA SER A 93 0.35 11.35 -3.66
C SER A 93 0.64 10.59 -4.96
N ASN A 94 1.93 10.48 -5.30
CA ASN A 94 2.42 9.61 -6.38
C ASN A 94 2.99 8.27 -5.83
N SER A 95 2.56 7.87 -4.63
CA SER A 95 2.99 6.61 -4.03
C SER A 95 2.54 5.40 -4.89
N SER A 96 3.41 4.40 -4.99
CA SER A 96 3.10 3.12 -5.64
C SER A 96 2.03 2.33 -4.88
N TYR A 97 1.86 2.60 -3.59
CA TYR A 97 0.82 2.00 -2.74
C TYR A 97 -0.53 2.67 -2.98
N ARG A 98 -1.50 1.86 -3.42
CA ARG A 98 -2.88 2.31 -3.69
C ARG A 98 -3.87 1.42 -2.96
N LEU A 99 -4.74 2.03 -2.17
CA LEU A 99 -5.85 1.34 -1.53
C LEU A 99 -7.13 1.53 -2.32
N ARG A 100 -7.88 0.44 -2.46
CA ARG A 100 -9.25 0.53 -2.97
C ARG A 100 -10.11 1.19 -1.90
N TRP A 101 -11.03 2.04 -2.33
CA TRP A 101 -12.00 2.68 -1.45
C TRP A 101 -13.39 2.57 -2.06
N PHE A 102 -14.41 2.57 -1.21
CA PHE A 102 -15.80 2.54 -1.62
C PHE A 102 -16.64 3.38 -0.65
N THR A 103 -17.87 3.73 -1.06
CA THR A 103 -18.78 4.51 -0.22
C THR A 103 -19.88 3.65 0.35
N VAL A 104 -20.15 3.82 1.65
CA VAL A 104 -21.28 3.20 2.34
C VAL A 104 -22.30 4.26 2.70
N ILE A 105 -23.57 3.99 2.43
CA ILE A 105 -24.68 4.86 2.82
C ILE A 105 -24.89 4.72 4.34
N LYS A 106 -24.84 5.84 5.08
CA LYS A 106 -25.18 5.83 6.53
C LYS A 106 -26.65 5.47 6.73
N LYS A 107 -27.01 5.04 7.94
CA LYS A 107 -28.41 4.72 8.34
C LYS A 107 -29.40 5.83 7.94
N ASP A 108 -28.96 7.09 7.94
CA ASP A 108 -29.75 8.26 7.54
C ASP A 108 -30.12 8.31 6.04
N ARG A 109 -29.65 7.36 5.22
CA ARG A 109 -29.83 7.23 3.75
C ARG A 109 -29.37 8.41 2.88
N LYS A 110 -29.05 9.56 3.47
CA LYS A 110 -28.66 10.80 2.77
C LYS A 110 -27.16 11.07 2.79
N LYS A 111 -26.45 10.58 3.82
CA LYS A 111 -25.02 10.83 4.01
C LYS A 111 -24.21 9.60 3.60
N LEU A 112 -23.17 9.83 2.82
CA LEU A 112 -22.21 8.81 2.43
C LEU A 112 -21.01 8.83 3.39
N ARG A 113 -20.49 7.65 3.72
CA ARG A 113 -19.23 7.45 4.44
C ARG A 113 -18.22 6.83 3.48
N LEU A 114 -17.09 7.49 3.30
CA LEU A 114 -15.95 6.94 2.58
C LEU A 114 -15.28 5.86 3.44
N VAL A 115 -15.10 4.67 2.89
CA VAL A 115 -14.42 3.54 3.53
C VAL A 115 -13.23 3.15 2.68
N HIS A 116 -12.05 3.19 3.28
CA HIS A 116 -10.85 2.62 2.67
C HIS A 116 -10.89 1.12 2.94
N SER A 117 -10.92 0.33 1.86
CA SER A 117 -10.81 -1.11 2.01
C SER A 117 -9.38 -1.42 2.42
N LEU A 118 -9.23 -1.80 3.70
CA LEU A 118 -7.99 -2.33 4.22
C LEU A 118 -7.84 -3.82 3.88
N GLU A 119 -8.77 -4.42 3.14
CA GLU A 119 -8.73 -5.84 2.77
C GLU A 119 -7.47 -6.19 1.94
N PRO A 120 -7.06 -5.38 0.93
CA PRO A 120 -5.77 -5.57 0.26
C PRO A 120 -4.58 -5.36 1.22
N LEU A 121 -4.75 -4.52 2.24
CA LEU A 121 -3.78 -4.26 3.30
C LEU A 121 -3.66 -5.47 4.22
N THR A 122 -4.75 -6.13 4.61
CA THR A 122 -4.74 -7.36 5.41
C THR A 122 -4.13 -8.55 4.67
N LEU A 123 -4.28 -8.64 3.33
CA LEU A 123 -3.71 -9.73 2.54
C LEU A 123 -2.25 -9.49 2.11
N GLY A 124 -1.81 -8.23 1.96
CA GLY A 124 -0.49 -7.89 1.39
C GLY A 124 0.46 -7.08 2.28
N VAL A 125 -0.05 -6.23 3.19
CA VAL A 125 0.76 -5.23 3.89
C VAL A 125 0.76 -5.38 5.42
N ASN A 126 -0.31 -5.89 6.06
CA ASN A 126 -0.28 -6.30 7.48
C ASN A 126 0.66 -7.49 7.73
N LYS A 127 1.11 -8.17 6.67
CA LYS A 127 2.21 -9.13 6.76
C LYS A 127 3.56 -8.45 7.05
N VAL A 128 3.75 -7.20 6.59
CA VAL A 128 4.98 -6.40 6.81
C VAL A 128 4.80 -5.28 7.83
N THR A 129 3.56 -4.95 8.19
CA THR A 129 3.26 -3.99 9.25
C THR A 129 3.28 -4.73 10.58
N ILE A 130 4.32 -4.50 11.38
CA ILE A 130 4.41 -5.08 12.72
C ILE A 130 3.20 -4.57 13.52
N ALA A 131 2.33 -5.50 13.90
CA ALA A 131 1.17 -5.19 14.73
C ALA A 131 1.66 -4.78 16.12
N HIS A 132 1.84 -3.48 16.34
CA HIS A 132 2.00 -2.94 17.68
C HIS A 132 0.60 -2.65 18.25
N SER A 133 -0.09 -3.70 18.71
CA SER A 133 -1.30 -3.51 19.49
C SER A 133 -0.90 -2.85 20.81
N GLY A 134 -0.99 -1.52 20.87
CA GLY A 134 -1.02 -0.78 22.13
C GLY A 134 -2.32 -1.12 22.83
N LEU A 135 -2.47 -2.37 23.28
CA LEU A 135 -3.52 -2.74 24.21
C LEU A 135 -3.44 -1.72 25.34
N PRO A 136 -4.54 -0.99 25.61
CA PRO A 136 -4.54 -0.05 26.71
C PRO A 136 -4.05 -0.79 27.96
N PRO A 137 -3.07 -0.24 28.71
CA PRO A 137 -2.63 -0.91 29.92
C PRO A 137 -3.85 -1.10 30.84
N ALA A 138 -4.03 -2.34 31.30
CA ALA A 138 -5.05 -2.74 32.27
C ALA A 138 -6.53 -2.49 31.86
N THR A 139 -6.94 -2.98 30.69
CA THR A 139 -8.36 -2.94 30.25
C THR A 139 -9.32 -3.59 31.25
N GLU A 140 -8.88 -4.66 31.93
CA GLU A 140 -9.70 -5.39 32.91
C GLU A 140 -9.85 -4.60 34.22
N GLU A 141 -8.78 -4.03 34.77
CA GLU A 141 -8.84 -3.20 36.00
C GLU A 141 -9.69 -1.94 35.79
N ILE A 142 -9.63 -1.34 34.60
CA ILE A 142 -10.47 -0.21 34.23
C ILE A 142 -11.94 -0.66 34.16
N ALA A 143 -12.24 -1.81 33.54
CA ALA A 143 -13.59 -2.34 33.45
C ALA A 143 -14.17 -2.67 34.85
N GLU A 144 -13.36 -3.23 35.75
CA GLU A 144 -13.74 -3.54 37.13
C GLU A 144 -14.10 -2.27 37.93
N HIS A 145 -13.41 -1.14 37.71
CA HIS A 145 -13.75 0.14 38.34
C HIS A 145 -15.15 0.67 37.99
N PHE A 146 -15.72 0.22 36.87
CA PHE A 146 -17.07 0.57 36.43
C PHE A 146 -18.12 -0.48 36.83
N ALA A 147 -17.72 -1.66 37.32
CA ALA A 147 -18.64 -2.68 37.78
C ALA A 147 -19.43 -2.20 39.01
N GLY A 148 -20.74 -2.43 39.03
CA GLY A 148 -21.62 -2.05 40.14
C GLY A 148 -22.10 -0.59 40.16
N ARG A 149 -21.74 0.23 39.16
CA ARG A 149 -22.30 1.59 38.99
C ARG A 149 -23.72 1.51 38.43
N ALA A 150 -24.65 2.25 39.00
CA ALA A 150 -26.04 2.30 38.52
C ALA A 150 -26.19 2.96 37.12
N CYS A 151 -25.20 3.76 36.71
CA CYS A 151 -25.17 4.44 35.42
C CYS A 151 -23.72 4.74 34.99
N GLY A 152 -23.44 4.61 33.69
CA GLY A 152 -22.15 4.91 33.07
C GLY A 152 -22.31 5.90 31.92
N GLY A 153 -21.30 6.77 31.74
CA GLY A 153 -21.23 7.73 30.65
C GLY A 153 -20.04 7.43 29.75
N MET A 154 -20.27 7.33 28.44
CA MET A 154 -19.21 7.15 27.44
C MET A 154 -19.08 8.43 26.62
N PHE A 155 -17.87 9.00 26.59
CA PHE A 155 -17.58 10.18 25.78
C PHE A 155 -16.71 9.78 24.59
N ASP A 156 -17.20 10.05 23.37
CA ASP A 156 -16.42 9.90 22.14
C ASP A 156 -15.59 11.17 21.92
N LEU A 157 -14.29 11.08 22.22
CA LEU A 157 -13.32 12.12 21.87
C LEU A 157 -12.98 11.96 20.38
N TYR A 158 -13.71 12.69 19.53
CA TYR A 158 -13.67 12.66 18.06
C TYR A 158 -12.28 12.87 17.39
N VAL A 159 -11.19 12.98 18.16
CA VAL A 159 -9.89 13.55 17.75
C VAL A 159 -8.73 12.54 17.77
N GLY A 160 -8.93 11.28 18.16
CA GLY A 160 -7.82 10.34 18.38
C GLY A 160 -6.89 10.03 17.20
N THR A 161 -7.27 10.36 15.95
CA THR A 161 -6.49 10.03 14.74
C THR A 161 -6.09 11.23 13.88
N ARG A 162 -6.44 12.46 14.28
CA ARG A 162 -6.07 13.67 13.52
C ARG A 162 -5.20 14.59 14.35
N TYR A 163 -3.91 14.30 14.34
CA TYR A 163 -2.89 15.26 14.75
C TYR A 163 -2.17 15.73 13.49
N HIS A 164 -2.27 17.02 13.18
CA HIS A 164 -1.35 17.70 12.28
C HIS A 164 -0.38 18.49 13.16
N THR A 165 0.91 18.12 13.10
CA THR A 165 2.03 19.02 13.44
C THR A 165 2.40 19.82 12.22
#